data_AF-A0A542D597-F1
#
_entry.id   AF-A0A542D597-F1
#
_cell.length_a   1.000
_cell.length_b   1.000
_cell.length_c   1.000
_cell.angle_alpha   90.00
_cell.angle_beta   90.00
_cell.angle_gamma   90.00
#
_symmetry.space_group_name_H-M   'P 1'
#
loop_
_entity.id
_entity.type
_entity.pdbx_description
1 polymer ?
#
loop_
_entity_poly.entity_id
_entity_poly.type
_entity_poly.pdbx_seq_one_letter_code
_entity_poly.pdbx_strand_id
1 'polypeptide(L)'
;MVGKQEGKPLSFKAVEMMKPGDKDKADVGENRGLRVSCGATGVKSFFYRYTSPLAGKLAQVKIGNFPQTSLAAARLKPHEL
;
A
#
# COMPACT_ATOMS: atom_id res chain seq x y z
N MET A 1 10.54 -3.38 -14.21
CA MET A 1 9.40 -4.26 -13.86
C MET A 1 9.56 -4.67 -12.40
N VAL A 2 8.78 -4.11 -11.46
CA VAL A 2 8.90 -4.44 -10.02
C VAL A 2 7.80 -5.42 -9.61
N GLY A 3 8.24 -6.64 -9.32
CA GLY A 3 7.71 -7.52 -8.28
C GLY A 3 6.23 -7.83 -8.35
N LYS A 4 5.88 -8.89 -9.09
CA LYS A 4 4.65 -9.65 -8.89
C LYS A 4 4.76 -10.35 -7.51
N GLN A 5 4.46 -9.64 -6.43
CA GLN A 5 4.25 -10.28 -5.12
C GLN A 5 2.84 -10.90 -5.16
N GLU A 6 2.74 -12.06 -5.82
CA GLU A 6 1.69 -13.05 -5.55
C GLU A 6 2.02 -13.64 -4.17
N GLY A 7 1.65 -12.93 -3.12
CA GLY A 7 1.95 -13.28 -1.73
C GLY A 7 0.79 -12.91 -0.83
N LYS A 8 0.64 -13.63 0.27
CA LYS A 8 -0.41 -13.51 1.30
C LYS A 8 -0.89 -12.06 1.52
N PRO A 9 -2.20 -11.83 1.78
CA PRO A 9 -2.75 -10.52 2.09
C PRO A 9 -1.89 -9.76 3.09
N LEU A 10 -1.69 -8.47 2.82
CA LEU A 10 -0.89 -7.62 3.69
C LEU A 10 -1.49 -7.71 5.10
N SER A 11 -0.68 -8.07 6.08
CA SER A 11 -1.13 -8.25 7.45
C SER A 11 -0.67 -7.08 8.30
N PHE A 12 -1.44 -6.70 9.32
CA PHE A 12 -1.06 -5.61 10.23
C PHE A 12 0.34 -5.82 10.81
N LYS A 13 0.63 -7.01 11.33
CA LYS A 13 1.97 -7.39 11.83
C LYS A 13 3.06 -7.21 10.79
N ALA A 14 2.77 -7.49 9.51
CA ALA A 14 3.76 -7.35 8.44
C ALA A 14 4.11 -5.88 8.17
N VAL A 15 3.15 -4.96 8.34
CA VAL A 15 3.37 -3.50 8.30
C VAL A 15 4.11 -3.05 9.55
N GLU A 16 3.66 -3.48 10.72
CA GLU A 16 4.26 -3.14 12.01
C GLU A 16 5.73 -3.58 12.11
N MET A 17 6.08 -4.73 11.54
CA MET A 17 7.47 -5.23 11.51
C MET A 17 8.34 -4.63 10.39
N MET A 18 7.79 -3.78 9.51
CA MET A 18 8.61 -3.12 8.48
C MET A 18 9.68 -2.24 9.11
N LYS A 19 10.91 -2.38 8.61
CA LYS A 19 12.07 -1.59 9.02
C LYS A 19 12.44 -0.58 7.92
N PRO A 20 13.12 0.52 8.28
CA PRO A 20 13.73 1.39 7.27
C PRO A 20 14.63 0.58 6.34
N GLY A 21 14.46 0.74 5.02
CA GLY A 21 15.19 -0.03 4.01
C GLY A 21 14.57 -1.37 3.62
N ASP A 22 13.47 -1.78 4.27
CA ASP A 22 12.63 -2.89 3.79
C ASP A 22 11.96 -2.51 2.46
N LYS A 23 11.71 -3.52 1.61
CA LYS A 23 11.05 -3.31 0.32
C LYS A 23 9.58 -2.97 0.53
N ASP A 24 9.02 -2.21 -0.41
CA ASP A 24 7.59 -1.94 -0.44
C ASP A 24 6.80 -3.26 -0.45
N LYS A 25 5.76 -3.33 0.38
CA LYS A 25 4.85 -4.48 0.43
C LYS A 25 3.54 -4.09 -0.26
N ALA A 26 3.00 -4.99 -1.06
CA ALA A 26 1.71 -4.82 -1.71
C ALA A 26 0.65 -5.72 -1.05
N ASP A 27 -0.59 -5.25 -1.03
CA ASP A 27 -1.74 -6.10 -0.73
C ASP A 27 -2.21 -6.84 -2.00
N VAL A 28 -3.00 -7.90 -1.79
CA VAL A 28 -3.51 -8.78 -2.86
C VAL A 28 -5.03 -8.93 -2.79
N GLY A 29 -5.63 -9.56 -3.81
CA GLY A 29 -7.07 -9.79 -3.90
C GLY A 29 -7.85 -8.53 -4.24
N GLU A 30 -8.89 -8.22 -3.47
CA GLU A 30 -9.74 -7.04 -3.65
C GLU A 30 -9.00 -5.72 -3.40
N ASN A 31 -7.96 -5.75 -2.57
CA ASN A 31 -7.14 -4.57 -2.25
C ASN A 31 -5.94 -4.40 -3.21
N ARG A 32 -5.99 -5.04 -4.39
CA ARG A 32 -4.89 -5.05 -5.35
C ARG A 32 -4.61 -3.63 -5.84
N GLY A 33 -3.46 -3.10 -5.43
CA GLY A 33 -3.09 -1.71 -5.68
C GLY A 33 -2.69 -0.99 -4.40
N LEU A 34 -3.18 -1.43 -3.25
CA LEU A 34 -2.74 -0.95 -1.94
C LEU A 34 -1.31 -1.40 -1.68
N ARG A 35 -0.46 -0.45 -1.31
CA ARG A 35 0.95 -0.67 -1.02
C ARG A 35 1.37 0.11 0.22
N VAL A 36 2.43 -0.37 0.86
CA VAL A 36 3.06 0.29 2.00
C VAL A 36 4.57 0.35 1.77
N SER A 37 5.14 1.53 1.98
CA SER A 37 6.58 1.76 1.97
C SER A 37 7.04 2.17 3.36
N CYS A 38 8.26 1.80 3.73
CA CYS A 38 8.90 2.28 4.95
C CYS A 38 10.06 3.19 4.55
N GLY A 39 9.91 4.50 4.80
CA GLY A 39 10.96 5.46 4.52
C GLY A 39 12.19 5.26 5.42
N ALA A 40 13.30 5.92 5.06
CA ALA A 40 14.54 5.86 5.84
C ALA A 40 14.36 6.31 7.31
N THR A 41 13.41 7.20 7.57
CA THR A 41 13.04 7.68 8.92
C THR A 41 12.15 6.68 9.69
N GLY A 42 11.81 5.52 9.11
CA GLY A 42 10.90 4.54 9.71
C GLY A 42 9.41 4.86 9.58
N VAL A 43 9.07 5.98 8.93
CA VAL A 43 7.69 6.35 8.61
C VAL A 43 7.16 5.40 7.57
N LYS A 44 6.06 4.71 7.88
CA LYS A 44 5.41 3.79 6.95
C LYS A 44 4.24 4.51 6.30
N SER A 45 4.26 4.61 4.98
CA SER A 45 3.23 5.33 4.22
C SER A 45 2.43 4.35 3.38
N PHE A 46 1.12 4.42 3.49
CA PHE A 46 0.18 3.71 2.63
C PHE A 46 -0.11 4.53 1.38
N PHE A 47 -0.03 3.88 0.23
CA PHE A 47 -0.37 4.45 -1.06
C PHE A 47 -1.12 3.43 -1.92
N TYR A 48 -2.07 3.92 -2.69
CA TYR A 48 -2.83 3.13 -3.64
C TYR A 48 -2.34 3.43 -5.05
N ARG A 49 -2.03 2.40 -5.83
CA ARG A 49 -1.67 2.52 -7.23
C ARG A 49 -2.72 1.82 -8.08
N TYR A 50 -3.37 2.58 -8.94
CA TYR A 50 -4.41 2.08 -9.83
C TYR A 50 -4.22 2.63 -11.24
N THR A 51 -4.75 1.91 -12.23
CA THR A 51 -4.85 2.41 -13.59
C THR A 51 -6.19 3.11 -13.72
N SER A 52 -6.19 4.42 -13.95
CA SER A 52 -7.44 5.14 -14.20
C SER A 52 -8.05 4.62 -15.51
N PRO A 53 -9.29 4.07 -15.48
CA PRO A 53 -9.93 3.56 -16.70
C PRO A 53 -10.26 4.69 -17.68
N LEU A 54 -10.37 5.93 -17.19
CA LEU A 54 -10.70 7.11 -17.99
C LEU A 54 -9.51 7.60 -18.83
N ALA A 55 -8.29 7.51 -18.29
CA ALA A 55 -7.08 8.04 -18.93
C ALA A 55 -6.08 6.96 -19.38
N GLY A 56 -6.28 5.70 -18.97
CA GLY A 56 -5.32 4.61 -19.18
C GLY A 56 -3.98 4.82 -18.45
N LYS A 57 -3.90 5.79 -17.54
CA LYS A 57 -2.66 6.17 -16.84
C LYS A 57 -2.61 5.54 -15.44
N LEU A 58 -1.43 5.08 -15.05
CA LEU A 58 -1.15 4.65 -13.69
C LEU A 58 -1.10 5.87 -12.77
N ALA A 59 -2.09 5.99 -11.90
CA ALA A 59 -2.14 6.97 -10.84
C ALA A 59 -1.64 6.35 -9.53
N GLN A 60 -1.07 7.19 -8.68
CA GLN A 60 -0.67 6.82 -7.33
C GLN A 60 -1.22 7.86 -6.35
N VAL A 61 -1.96 7.40 -5.35
CA VAL A 61 -2.60 8.24 -4.33
C VAL A 61 -2.05 7.88 -2.97
N LYS A 62 -1.60 8.86 -2.20
CA LYS A 62 -1.21 8.65 -0.81
C LYS A 62 -2.46 8.57 0.06
N ILE A 63 -2.60 7.47 0.80
CA ILE A 63 -3.73 7.25 1.70
C ILE A 63 -3.46 7.87 3.07
N GLY A 64 -2.25 7.66 3.59
CA GLY A 64 -1.88 8.10 4.94
C GLY A 64 -0.61 7.41 5.44
N ASN A 65 -0.28 7.64 6.71
CA ASN A 65 0.92 7.13 7.38
C ASN A 65 0.53 6.26 8.59
N PHE A 66 1.27 5.19 8.84
CA PHE A 66 1.16 4.40 10.06
C PHE A 66 1.89 5.11 11.21
N PRO A 67 1.38 5.09 12.45
CA PRO A 67 0.18 4.40 12.93
C PRO A 67 -1.14 5.19 12.79
N GLN A 68 -1.11 6.46 12.36
CA GLN A 68 -2.30 7.33 12.27
C GLN A 68 -3.38 6.76 11.34
N THR A 69 -2.97 6.17 10.22
CA THR A 69 -3.81 5.40 9.31
C THR A 69 -3.54 3.92 9.53
N SER A 70 -4.56 3.18 9.92
CA SER A 70 -4.48 1.73 10.09
C SER A 70 -4.64 1.01 8.75
N LEU A 71 -4.19 -0.25 8.67
CA LEU A 71 -4.36 -1.06 7.46
C LEU A 71 -5.83 -1.22 7.06
N ALA A 72 -6.73 -1.37 8.03
CA ALA A 72 -8.17 -1.45 7.77
C ALA A 72 -8.70 -0.15 7.12
N ALA A 73 -8.34 1.01 7.68
CA ALA A 73 -8.71 2.30 7.08
C ALA A 73 -8.13 2.47 5.66
N ALA A 74 -6.93 1.96 5.43
CA ALA A 74 -6.29 1.99 4.12
C ALA A 74 -6.94 1.05 3.09
N ARG A 75 -7.63 0.00 3.52
CA ARG A 75 -8.41 -0.91 2.65
C ARG A 75 -9.77 -0.35 2.26
N LEU A 76 -10.34 0.54 3.07
CA LEU A 76 -11.63 1.18 2.77
C LEU A 76 -11.48 2.31 1.74
N LYS A 77 -10.38 3.09 1.81
CA LYS A 77 -10.14 4.24 0.93
C LYS A 77 -10.23 3.93 -0.59
N PRO A 78 -9.69 2.81 -1.10
CA PRO A 78 -9.80 2.44 -2.51
C PRO A 78 -11.24 2.25 -3.01
N HIS A 79 -12.20 1.91 -2.13
CA HIS A 79 -13.61 1.81 -2.52
C HIS A 79 -14.27 3.18 -2.73
N GLU A 80 -13.64 4.26 -2.27
CA GLU A 80 -14.16 5.63 -2.36
C GLU A 80 -13.55 6.42 -3.53
N LEU A 81 -12.59 5.85 -4.29
CA LEU A 81 -11.85 6.49 -5.38
C LEU A 81 -12.22 5.91 -6.75
#